data_AF-A0A9E2VI89-F1
#
_entry.id   AF-A0A9E2VI89-F1
#
_cell.length_a   1.000
_cell.length_b   1.000
_cell.length_c   1.000
_cell.angle_alpha   90.00
_cell.angle_beta   90.00
_cell.angle_gamma   90.00
#
_symmetry.space_group_name_H-M   'P 1'
#
loop_
_entity.id
_entity.type
_entity.pdbx_description
1 polymer ?
#
loop_
_entity_poly.entity_id
_entity_poly.type
_entity_poly.pdbx_seq_one_letter_code
_entity_poly.pdbx_strand_id
1 'polypeptide(L)'
;MRLSAADRAAIVEEVRRLDREARVRLYGSRADDAARGGDLDLLVISDQLGFRDQIRLRIGILDRIGWQQLDLVLRRTNEQDEPLAATALASGIRL
;
A
#
# COMPACT_ATOMS: atom_id res chain seq x y z
N MET A 1 11.80 -8.00 -1.02
CA MET A 1 10.61 -7.63 -0.24
C MET A 1 10.70 -8.08 1.21
N ARG A 2 10.81 -7.13 2.12
CA ARG A 2 10.85 -7.37 3.57
C ARG A 2 9.47 -7.17 4.21
N LEU A 3 8.51 -7.97 3.75
CA LEU A 3 7.15 -8.02 4.25
C LEU A 3 6.74 -9.50 4.31
N SER A 4 6.21 -9.96 5.45
CA SER A 4 5.84 -11.36 5.59
C SER A 4 4.68 -11.72 4.67
N ALA A 5 4.55 -13.00 4.33
CA ALA A 5 3.41 -13.47 3.52
C ALA A 5 2.06 -13.21 4.21
N ALA A 6 2.03 -13.31 5.54
CA ALA A 6 0.84 -13.03 6.34
C ALA A 6 0.47 -11.53 6.30
N ASP A 7 1.45 -10.63 6.47
CA ASP A 7 1.20 -9.18 6.41
C ASP A 7 0.75 -8.75 5.02
N ARG A 8 1.37 -9.31 3.97
CA ARG A 8 0.93 -9.06 2.60
C ARG A 8 -0.52 -9.46 2.40
N ALA A 9 -0.90 -10.66 2.85
CA ALA A 9 -2.28 -11.13 2.75
C ALA A 9 -3.23 -10.21 3.51
N ALA A 10 -2.88 -9.82 4.74
CA ALA A 10 -3.68 -8.91 5.55
C ALA A 10 -3.90 -7.55 4.89
N ILE A 11 -2.85 -6.95 4.31
CA ILE A 11 -2.93 -5.68 3.59
C ILE A 11 -3.86 -5.80 2.38
N VAL A 12 -3.67 -6.83 1.54
CA VAL A 12 -4.46 -7.02 0.32
C VAL A 12 -5.93 -7.28 0.67
N GLU A 13 -6.20 -8.09 1.69
CA GLU A 13 -7.55 -8.38 2.16
C GLU A 13 -8.25 -7.11 2.67
N GLU A 14 -7.56 -6.26 3.44
CA GLU A 14 -8.18 -5.03 3.94
C GLU A 14 -8.53 -4.06 2.84
N VAL A 15 -7.64 -3.89 1.86
CA VAL A 15 -7.93 -3.04 0.71
C VAL A 15 -9.11 -3.62 -0.10
N ARG A 16 -9.07 -4.92 -0.39
CA ARG A 16 -10.12 -5.60 -1.20
C ARG A 16 -11.47 -5.71 -0.50
N ARG A 17 -11.50 -5.61 0.83
CA ARG A 17 -12.75 -5.53 1.59
C ARG A 17 -13.53 -4.26 1.28
N LEU A 18 -12.84 -3.15 1.01
CA LEU A 18 -13.47 -1.87 0.66
C LEU A 18 -13.65 -1.70 -0.85
N ASP A 19 -12.70 -2.17 -1.66
CA ASP A 19 -12.81 -2.20 -3.12
C ASP A 19 -12.09 -3.42 -3.70
N ARG A 20 -12.84 -4.37 -4.26
CA ARG A 20 -12.30 -5.62 -4.82
C ARG A 20 -11.35 -5.41 -6.01
N GLU A 21 -11.52 -4.32 -6.76
CA GLU A 21 -10.72 -4.02 -7.95
C GLU A 21 -9.51 -3.13 -7.65
N ALA A 22 -9.38 -2.67 -6.40
CA ALA A 22 -8.27 -1.82 -5.99
C ALA A 22 -6.92 -2.54 -6.16
N ARG A 23 -5.94 -1.80 -6.68
CA ARG A 23 -4.57 -2.28 -6.88
C ARG A 23 -3.70 -1.81 -5.74
N VAL A 24 -2.88 -2.71 -5.20
CA VAL A 24 -1.95 -2.40 -4.11
C VAL A 24 -0.52 -2.62 -4.59
N ARG A 25 0.35 -1.64 -4.35
CA ARG A 25 1.80 -1.77 -4.55
C ARG A 25 2.54 -1.39 -3.29
N LEU A 26 3.51 -2.22 -2.94
CA LEU A 26 4.54 -1.89 -1.97
C LEU A 26 5.69 -1.22 -2.71
N TYR A 27 6.09 -0.03 -2.27
CA TYR A 27 7.24 0.66 -2.83
C TYR A 27 8.21 1.07 -1.72
N GLY A 28 9.26 1.80 -2.10
CA GLY A 28 10.22 2.34 -1.15
C GLY A 28 11.10 1.26 -0.51
N SER A 29 11.54 1.54 0.72
CA SER A 29 12.61 0.79 1.39
C SER A 29 12.31 -0.69 1.64
N ARG A 30 11.03 -1.07 1.78
CA ARG A 30 10.61 -2.45 2.05
C ARG A 30 10.40 -3.29 0.80
N ALA A 31 10.37 -2.68 -0.38
CA ALA A 31 10.38 -3.42 -1.63
C ALA A 31 11.74 -4.12 -1.86
N ASP A 32 12.84 -3.50 -1.43
CA ASP A 32 14.21 -4.03 -1.54
C ASP A 32 14.63 -4.85 -0.31
N ASP A 33 15.12 -6.07 -0.53
CA ASP A 33 15.65 -6.94 0.54
C ASP A 33 17.02 -6.52 1.06
N ALA A 34 17.81 -5.81 0.25
CA ALA A 34 19.14 -5.34 0.63
C ALA A 34 19.12 -4.10 1.54
N ALA A 35 17.99 -3.39 1.60
CA ALA A 35 17.81 -2.19 2.41
C ALA A 35 17.71 -2.52 3.92
N ARG A 36 18.00 -1.54 4.80
CA ARG A 36 17.95 -1.68 6.27
C ARG A 36 16.96 -0.69 6.88
N GLY A 37 16.17 -1.12 7.87
CA GLY A 37 15.11 -0.30 8.47
C GLY A 37 14.07 0.17 7.46
N GLY A 38 13.16 1.05 7.85
CA GLY A 38 12.33 1.80 6.92
C GLY A 38 10.83 1.53 6.99
N ASP A 39 10.12 2.44 6.34
CA ASP A 39 8.67 2.58 6.39
C ASP A 39 8.00 1.56 5.47
N LEU A 40 6.75 1.26 5.79
CA LEU A 40 5.87 0.51 4.92
C LEU A 40 5.17 1.50 3.99
N ASP A 41 5.69 1.69 2.78
CA ASP A 41 5.11 2.61 1.80
C ASP A 41 4.16 1.85 0.86
N LEU A 42 2.86 2.17 0.91
CA LEU A 42 1.81 1.54 0.12
C LEU A 42 1.13 2.52 -0.81
N LEU A 43 1.06 2.17 -2.10
CA LEU A 43 0.23 2.84 -3.09
C LEU A 43 -1.03 2.00 -3.29
N VAL A 44 -2.18 2.59 -3.04
CA VAL A 44 -3.49 2.04 -3.36
C VAL A 44 -4.06 2.82 -4.54
N ILE A 45 -4.45 2.11 -5.60
CA ILE A 45 -5.13 2.69 -6.76
C ILE A 45 -6.57 2.22 -6.76
N SER A 46 -7.50 3.15 -6.63
CA SER A 46 -8.94 2.91 -6.66
C SER A 46 -9.69 4.18 -7.08
N ASP A 47 -10.73 4.01 -7.89
CA ASP A 47 -11.65 5.09 -8.25
C ASP A 47 -12.86 5.20 -7.29
N GLN A 48 -13.00 4.25 -6.35
CA GLN A 48 -14.10 4.15 -5.39
C GLN A 48 -13.74 4.69 -4.00
N LEU A 49 -12.50 4.46 -3.57
CA LEU A 49 -12.05 4.81 -2.23
C LEU A 49 -11.79 6.32 -2.11
N GLY A 50 -12.11 6.88 -0.94
CA GLY A 50 -11.83 8.27 -0.61
C GLY A 50 -10.93 8.43 0.62
N PHE A 51 -10.73 9.69 1.01
CA PHE A 51 -9.90 10.05 2.18
C PHE A 51 -10.33 9.35 3.48
N ARG A 52 -11.65 9.20 3.71
CA ARG A 52 -12.15 8.49 4.91
C ARG A 52 -11.77 7.01 4.88
N ASP A 53 -11.75 6.39 3.71
CA ASP A 53 -11.38 4.99 3.55
C ASP A 53 -9.88 4.80 3.68
N GLN A 54 -9.07 5.75 3.20
CA GLN A 54 -7.63 5.78 3.44
C GLN A 54 -7.29 5.73 4.94
N ILE A 55 -8.00 6.51 5.78
CA ILE A 55 -7.82 6.47 7.24
C ILE A 55 -8.22 5.09 7.80
N ARG A 56 -9.37 4.55 7.37
CA ARG A 56 -9.85 3.22 7.80
C ARG A 56 -8.89 2.11 7.42
N LEU A 57 -8.34 2.16 6.21
CA LEU A 57 -7.34 1.22 5.72
C LEU A 57 -6.07 1.29 6.57
N ARG A 58 -5.58 2.50 6.86
CA ARG A 58 -4.40 2.67 7.71
C ARG A 58 -4.59 2.00 9.08
N ILE A 59 -5.73 2.24 9.73
CA ILE A 59 -6.05 1.65 11.04
C ILE A 59 -6.18 0.13 10.91
N GLY A 60 -7.03 -0.36 10.00
CA GLY A 60 -7.30 -1.79 9.85
C GLY A 60 -6.08 -2.61 9.44
N ILE A 61 -5.17 -2.04 8.65
CA ILE A 61 -3.89 -2.67 8.32
C ILE A 61 -3.03 -2.78 9.59
N LEU A 62 -2.82 -1.68 10.31
CA LEU A 62 -1.97 -1.66 11.50
C LEU A 62 -2.49 -2.54 12.63
N ASP A 63 -3.81 -2.66 12.79
CA ASP A 63 -4.42 -3.58 13.75
C ASP A 63 -4.08 -5.05 13.45
N ARG A 64 -3.85 -5.38 12.19
CA ARG A 64 -3.56 -6.76 11.74
C ARG A 64 -2.07 -7.08 11.67
N ILE A 65 -1.24 -6.14 11.23
CA ILE A 65 0.20 -6.35 11.01
C ILE A 65 1.07 -5.80 12.15
N GLY A 66 0.44 -5.22 13.18
CA GLY A 66 1.10 -4.56 14.30
C GLY A 66 1.56 -3.14 13.98
N TRP A 67 1.85 -2.39 15.05
CA TRP A 67 2.26 -0.99 14.94
C TRP A 67 3.63 -0.86 14.26
N GLN A 68 3.65 -0.06 13.20
CA GLN A 68 4.85 0.34 12.47
C GLN A 68 4.55 1.60 11.65
N GLN A 69 5.60 2.25 11.16
CA GLN A 69 5.43 3.39 10.25
C GLN A 69 4.87 2.89 8.91
N LEU A 70 3.64 3.29 8.62
CA LEU A 70 2.92 3.01 7.38
C LEU A 70 2.67 4.35 6.69
N ASP A 71 3.18 4.53 5.48
CA ASP A 71 2.73 5.58 4.58
C ASP A 71 1.76 4.97 3.56
N LEU A 72 0.55 5.49 3.48
CA LEU A 72 -0.47 4.97 2.59
C LEU A 72 -0.93 6.11 1.69
N VAL A 73 -0.63 5.99 0.41
CA VAL A 73 -1.06 6.93 -0.62
C VAL A 73 -2.20 6.32 -1.41
N LEU A 74 -3.30 7.06 -1.51
CA LEU A 74 -4.45 6.71 -2.34
C LEU A 74 -4.45 7.57 -3.60
N ARG A 75 -4.59 6.92 -4.75
CA ARG A 75 -4.69 7.57 -6.07
C ARG A 75 -5.81 6.95 -6.89
N ARG A 76 -6.37 7.74 -7.79
CA ARG A 76 -7.30 7.27 -8.81
C ARG A 76 -6.55 6.70 -10.01
N THR A 77 -7.27 5.98 -10.86
CA THR A 77 -6.71 5.42 -12.10
C THR A 77 -6.18 6.52 -13.02
N ASN A 78 -6.79 7.70 -13.03
CA ASN A 78 -6.34 8.85 -13.84
C ASN A 78 -5.23 9.70 -13.20
N GLU A 79 -4.76 9.35 -12.00
CA GLU A 79 -3.69 10.05 -11.27
C GLU A 79 -2.40 9.23 -11.19
N GLN A 80 -2.24 8.22 -12.05
CA GLN A 80 -1.08 7.32 -12.04
C GLN A 80 0.21 7.99 -12.53
N ASP A 81 0.10 9.09 -13.26
CA ASP A 81 1.24 9.86 -13.78
C ASP A 81 1.83 10.83 -12.73
N GLU A 82 1.17 10.99 -11.58
CA GLU A 82 1.72 11.74 -10.44
C GLU A 82 3.10 11.18 -10.06
N PRO A 83 4.14 12.02 -9.82
CA PRO A 83 5.53 11.56 -9.72
C PRO A 83 5.76 10.39 -8.75
N LEU A 84 5.11 10.43 -7.58
CA LEU A 84 5.19 9.36 -6.59
C LEU A 84 4.48 8.10 -7.08
N ALA A 85 3.28 8.23 -7.67
CA ALA A 85 2.53 7.10 -8.19
C ALA A 85 3.28 6.43 -9.35
N ALA A 86 3.81 7.22 -10.29
CA ALA A 86 4.61 6.74 -11.39
C ALA A 86 5.86 5.99 -10.91
N THR A 87 6.57 6.54 -9.91
CA THR A 87 7.74 5.89 -9.32
C THR A 87 7.38 4.57 -8.63
N ALA A 88 6.35 4.60 -7.76
CA ALA A 88 5.86 3.41 -7.08
C ALA A 88 5.33 2.35 -8.06
N LEU A 89 4.82 2.77 -9.22
CA LEU A 89 4.40 1.86 -10.26
C LEU A 89 5.60 1.25 -11.02
N ALA A 90 6.67 2.00 -11.22
CA ALA A 90 7.83 1.52 -11.95
C ALA A 90 8.71 0.58 -11.10
N SER A 91 8.91 0.89 -9.82
CA SER A 91 9.84 0.16 -8.93
C SER A 91 9.15 -0.71 -7.87
N GLY A 92 7.85 -0.49 -7.63
CA GLY A 92 7.12 -1.17 -6.56
C GLY A 92 6.72 -2.61 -6.91
N ILE A 93 6.56 -3.41 -5.87
CA ILE A 93 6.12 -4.79 -5.93
C ILE A 93 4.59 -4.82 -5.81
N ARG A 94 3.93 -5.50 -6.75
CA ARG A 94 2.48 -5.73 -6.68
C ARG A 94 2.18 -6.66 -5.50
N LEU A 95 1.30 -6.20 -4.61
CA LEU A 95 0.79 -7.04 -3.51
C LEU A 95 -0.44 -7.82 -3.95
#